data_AF-A0A920DZJ0-F1
#
_entry.id   AF-A0A920DZJ0-F1
#
_cell.length_a   1.000
_cell.length_b   1.000
_cell.length_c   1.000
_cell.angle_alpha   90.00
_cell.angle_beta   90.00
_cell.angle_gamma   90.00
#
_symmetry.space_group_name_H-M   'P 1'
#
loop_
_entity.id
_entity.type
_entity.pdbx_description
1 polymer ?
#
loop_
_entity_poly.entity_id
_entity_poly.type
_entity_poly.pdbx_seq_one_letter_code
_entity_poly.pdbx_strand_id
1 'polypeptide(L)'
;MILKDKVELKNYIDSLDTKDSVGVISGSFDGLHDGHKLALEFCSSRVDKLIVLVNSDESIRLYKGNERPLIKLNERINTLKTFNNKLIIVSFNELIPNNMLEVIKPNIYFYLKNGYKILSRKLF
;
A
#
# COMPACT_ATOMS: atom_id res chain seq x y z
N MET A 1 7.00 4.54 -8.49
CA MET A 1 8.00 3.42 -8.49
C MET A 1 7.36 2.08 -8.07
N ILE A 2 7.79 0.94 -8.62
CA ILE A 2 7.40 -0.43 -8.16
C ILE A 2 8.63 -1.06 -7.54
N LEU A 3 8.52 -1.64 -6.35
CA LEU A 3 9.57 -2.43 -5.69
C LEU A 3 9.13 -3.89 -5.67
N LYS A 4 10.01 -4.78 -6.12
CA LYS A 4 9.67 -6.18 -6.43
C LYS A 4 9.71 -7.09 -5.21
N ASP A 5 10.54 -6.76 -4.22
CA ASP A 5 10.77 -7.61 -3.07
C ASP A 5 11.16 -6.80 -1.82
N LYS A 6 11.37 -7.51 -0.71
CA LYS A 6 11.77 -6.93 0.57
C LYS A 6 13.16 -6.30 0.53
N VAL A 7 14.03 -6.74 -0.36
CA VAL A 7 15.40 -6.21 -0.50
C VAL A 7 15.34 -4.85 -1.18
N GLU A 8 14.64 -4.73 -2.30
CA GLU A 8 14.39 -3.45 -2.97
C GLU A 8 13.67 -2.47 -2.04
N LEU A 9 12.68 -2.94 -1.28
CA LEU A 9 12.00 -2.13 -0.26
C LEU A 9 12.98 -1.61 0.79
N LYS A 10 13.76 -2.49 1.40
CA LYS A 10 14.72 -2.10 2.44
C LYS A 10 15.75 -1.11 1.90
N ASN A 11 16.31 -1.36 0.72
CA ASN A 11 17.27 -0.46 0.08
C ASN A 11 16.65 0.92 -0.20
N TYR A 12 15.39 0.96 -0.63
CA TYR A 12 14.68 2.22 -0.82
C TYR A 12 14.53 2.99 0.50
N ILE A 13 14.07 2.31 1.57
CA ILE A 13 13.91 2.93 2.89
C ILE A 13 15.25 3.44 3.43
N ASP A 14 16.31 2.64 3.34
CA ASP A 14 17.66 3.01 3.79
C ASP A 14 18.24 4.19 2.99
N SER A 15 17.72 4.46 1.79
CA SER A 15 18.14 5.59 0.93
C SER A 15 17.40 6.90 1.21
N LEU A 16 16.33 6.88 2.01
CA LEU A 16 15.55 8.08 2.31
C LEU A 16 16.28 9.02 3.29
N ASP A 17 16.03 10.33 3.12
CA ASP A 17 16.49 11.32 4.10
C ASP A 17 15.69 11.15 5.40
N THR A 18 16.34 11.28 6.55
CA THR A 18 15.68 11.13 7.86
C THR A 18 14.59 12.18 8.12
N LYS A 19 14.58 13.28 7.34
CA LYS A 19 13.51 14.29 7.38
C LYS A 19 12.27 13.92 6.57
N ASP A 20 12.37 12.97 5.63
CA ASP A 20 11.25 12.57 4.77
C ASP A 20 10.21 11.83 5.62
N SER A 21 8.98 12.35 5.62
CA SER A 21 7.86 11.65 6.24
C SER A 21 7.38 10.51 5.34
N VAL A 22 7.31 9.30 5.91
CA VAL A 22 6.88 8.07 5.25
C VAL A 22 5.51 7.65 5.75
N GLY A 23 4.56 7.56 4.82
CA GLY A 23 3.24 7.00 5.05
C GLY A 23 3.08 5.64 4.40
N VAL A 24 2.32 4.77 5.03
CA VAL A 24 1.92 3.48 4.46
C VAL A 24 0.40 3.37 4.42
N ILE A 25 -0.13 2.88 3.30
CA ILE A 25 -1.50 2.39 3.18
C ILE A 25 -1.44 0.98 2.59
N SER A 26 -2.31 0.07 3.07
CA SER A 26 -2.40 -1.30 2.54
C SER A 26 -3.81 -1.65 2.07
N GLY A 27 -3.90 -2.55 1.09
CA GLY A 27 -5.18 -3.09 0.68
C GLY A 27 -5.14 -3.95 -0.59
N SER A 28 -6.30 -4.53 -0.90
CA SER A 28 -6.48 -5.31 -2.14
C SER A 28 -6.48 -4.45 -3.40
N PHE A 29 -7.08 -3.25 -3.38
CA PHE A 29 -7.35 -2.44 -4.57
C PHE A 29 -8.02 -3.24 -5.71
N ASP A 30 -8.82 -4.23 -5.35
CA ASP A 30 -9.60 -5.05 -6.28
C ASP A 30 -10.80 -4.23 -6.78
N GLY A 31 -10.80 -3.88 -8.07
CA GLY A 31 -11.74 -2.92 -8.64
C GLY A 31 -11.45 -1.50 -8.15
N LEU A 32 -10.29 -0.93 -8.52
CA LEU A 32 -9.94 0.44 -8.18
C LEU A 32 -11.06 1.41 -8.63
N HIS A 33 -11.59 2.18 -7.68
CA HIS A 33 -12.71 3.10 -7.86
C HIS A 33 -12.43 4.41 -7.11
N ASP A 34 -13.31 5.41 -7.21
CA ASP A 34 -13.01 6.77 -6.75
C ASP A 34 -12.76 6.87 -5.24
N GLY A 35 -13.44 6.06 -4.42
CA GLY A 35 -13.11 5.95 -3.00
C GLY A 35 -11.64 5.60 -2.71
N HIS A 36 -11.02 4.69 -3.48
CA HIS A 36 -9.59 4.39 -3.35
C HIS A 36 -8.72 5.57 -3.81
N LYS A 37 -9.11 6.24 -4.91
CA LYS A 37 -8.38 7.39 -5.46
C LYS A 37 -8.33 8.53 -4.44
N LEU A 38 -9.48 8.91 -3.90
CA LEU A 38 -9.61 9.93 -2.85
C LEU A 38 -8.79 9.58 -1.61
N ALA A 39 -8.78 8.29 -1.23
CA ALA A 39 -7.97 7.84 -0.11
C ALA A 39 -6.47 7.96 -0.37
N LEU A 40 -6.00 7.55 -1.55
CA LEU A 40 -4.60 7.65 -1.94
C LEU A 40 -4.14 9.11 -2.08
N GLU A 41 -4.99 10.00 -2.60
CA GLU A 41 -4.73 11.44 -2.66
C GLU A 41 -4.63 12.04 -1.27
N PHE A 42 -5.61 11.74 -0.40
CA PHE A 42 -5.59 12.19 0.98
C PHE A 42 -4.31 11.73 1.69
N CYS A 43 -3.96 10.44 1.61
CA CYS A 43 -2.75 9.92 2.24
C CYS A 43 -1.49 10.56 1.66
N SER A 44 -1.42 10.73 0.34
CA SER A 44 -0.28 11.35 -0.35
C SER A 44 -0.09 12.82 0.04
N SER A 45 -1.16 13.53 0.39
CA SER A 45 -1.08 14.93 0.85
C SER A 45 -0.52 15.09 2.27
N ARG A 46 -0.39 13.98 3.02
CA ARG A 46 -0.01 13.98 4.44
C ARG A 46 1.43 13.57 4.70
N VAL A 47 2.14 13.10 3.68
CA VAL A 47 3.50 12.56 3.78
C VAL A 47 4.31 12.88 2.54
N ASP A 48 5.63 12.90 2.66
CA ASP A 48 6.53 13.12 1.54
C ASP A 48 6.61 11.89 0.63
N LYS A 49 6.62 10.69 1.23
CA LYS A 49 6.65 9.40 0.53
C LYS A 49 5.46 8.54 0.96
N LEU A 50 4.57 8.22 0.01
CA LEU A 50 3.49 7.25 0.25
C LEU A 50 3.85 5.89 -0.35
N ILE A 51 3.96 4.89 0.51
CA ILE A 51 4.12 3.49 0.16
C ILE A 51 2.75 2.80 0.19
N VAL A 52 2.39 2.18 -0.92
CA VAL A 52 1.15 1.43 -1.12
C VAL A 52 1.47 -0.05 -1.13
N LEU A 53 1.07 -0.74 -0.08
CA LEU A 53 1.22 -2.19 0.05
C LEU A 53 0.00 -2.89 -0.57
N VAL A 54 0.25 -3.71 -1.58
CA VAL A 54 -0.79 -4.36 -2.38
C VAL A 54 -0.79 -5.86 -2.09
N ASN A 55 -1.91 -6.38 -1.56
CA ASN A 55 -2.03 -7.82 -1.33
C ASN A 55 -1.92 -8.61 -2.65
N SER A 56 -1.24 -9.75 -2.62
CA SER A 56 -1.24 -10.71 -3.72
C SER A 56 -2.60 -11.37 -3.93
N ASP A 57 -2.79 -12.01 -5.07
CA ASP A 57 -4.04 -12.71 -5.37
C ASP A 57 -4.30 -13.86 -4.37
N GLU A 58 -3.24 -14.53 -3.93
CA GLU A 58 -3.28 -15.59 -2.92
C GLU A 58 -3.70 -15.03 -1.57
N SER A 59 -3.09 -13.92 -1.13
CA SER A 59 -3.44 -13.22 0.11
C SER A 59 -4.93 -12.81 0.12
N ILE A 60 -5.44 -12.31 -1.01
CA ILE A 60 -6.84 -11.89 -1.13
C ILE A 60 -7.80 -13.08 -1.01
N ARG A 61 -7.48 -14.22 -1.63
CA ARG A 61 -8.32 -15.43 -1.54
C ARG A 61 -8.54 -15.89 -0.10
N LEU A 62 -7.55 -15.73 0.77
CA LEU A 62 -7.63 -16.17 2.18
C LEU A 62 -8.75 -15.48 2.97
N TYR A 63 -9.15 -14.25 2.64
CA TYR A 63 -10.16 -13.50 3.40
C TYR A 63 -11.37 -13.03 2.60
N LYS A 64 -11.31 -13.06 1.26
CA LYS A 64 -12.45 -12.76 0.38
C LYS A 64 -13.03 -13.99 -0.33
N GLY A 65 -12.40 -15.15 -0.18
CA GLY A 65 -12.79 -16.39 -0.84
C GLY A 65 -12.16 -16.57 -2.22
N ASN A 66 -12.34 -17.77 -2.79
CA ASN A 66 -11.65 -18.20 -4.01
C ASN A 66 -12.04 -17.43 -5.28
N GLU A 67 -13.20 -16.77 -5.29
CA GLU A 67 -13.68 -15.96 -6.42
C GLU A 67 -13.04 -14.57 -6.50
N ARG A 68 -12.14 -14.23 -5.55
CA ARG A 68 -11.46 -12.95 -5.47
C ARG A 68 -9.94 -13.13 -5.53
N PRO A 69 -9.16 -12.15 -6.01
CA PRO A 69 -9.61 -10.87 -6.58
C PRO A 69 -10.23 -11.04 -7.97
N LEU A 70 -11.06 -10.07 -8.38
CA LEU A 70 -11.56 -9.99 -9.76
C LEU A 70 -10.47 -9.53 -10.73
N ILE A 71 -9.59 -8.65 -10.25
CA ILE A 71 -8.48 -8.08 -11.03
C ILE A 71 -7.15 -8.65 -10.51
N LYS A 72 -6.35 -9.21 -11.41
CA LYS A 72 -5.03 -9.81 -11.07
C LYS A 72 -4.05 -8.77 -10.53
N LEU A 73 -3.09 -9.21 -9.72
CA LEU A 73 -2.09 -8.34 -9.07
C LEU A 73 -1.42 -7.36 -10.03
N ASN A 74 -0.92 -7.85 -11.18
CA ASN A 74 -0.20 -7.02 -12.14
C ASN A 74 -1.10 -5.89 -12.69
N GLU A 75 -2.37 -6.18 -12.98
CA GLU A 75 -3.33 -5.19 -13.47
C GLU A 75 -3.68 -4.16 -12.39
N ARG A 76 -3.84 -4.59 -11.13
CA ARG A 76 -4.06 -3.68 -9.99
C ARG A 76 -2.89 -2.72 -9.79
N ILE A 77 -1.66 -3.23 -9.83
CA ILE A 77 -0.44 -2.41 -9.72
C ILE A 77 -0.33 -1.41 -10.88
N ASN A 78 -0.60 -1.85 -12.11
CA ASN A 78 -0.57 -0.98 -13.30
C ASN A 78 -1.62 0.12 -13.23
N THR A 79 -2.82 -0.21 -12.75
CA THR A 79 -3.90 0.77 -12.56
C THR A 79 -3.51 1.82 -11.52
N LEU A 80 -2.97 1.40 -10.37
CA LEU A 80 -2.45 2.31 -9.35
C LEU A 80 -1.34 3.22 -9.87
N LYS A 81 -0.42 2.67 -10.68
CA LYS A 81 0.66 3.43 -11.32
C LYS A 81 0.15 4.49 -12.27
N THR A 82 -0.85 4.15 -13.08
CA THR A 82 -1.46 5.06 -14.05
C THR A 82 -2.22 6.17 -13.35
N PHE A 83 -2.87 5.85 -12.22
CA PHE A 83 -3.58 6.82 -11.41
C PHE A 83 -2.64 7.88 -10.80
N ASN A 84 -1.54 7.46 -10.17
CA ASN A 84 -0.58 8.38 -9.57
C ASN A 84 0.84 7.82 -9.64
N ASN A 85 1.68 8.46 -10.47
CA ASN A 85 3.05 8.02 -10.72
C ASN A 85 3.99 8.21 -9.51
N LYS A 86 3.63 9.06 -8.55
CA LYS A 86 4.41 9.32 -7.32
C LYS A 86 4.29 8.19 -6.30
N LEU A 87 3.32 7.29 -6.44
CA LEU A 87 3.15 6.16 -5.53
C LEU A 87 4.37 5.21 -5.59
N ILE A 88 4.86 4.83 -4.42
CA ILE A 88 5.75 3.67 -4.25
C ILE A 88 4.86 2.46 -4.01
N ILE A 89 4.96 1.43 -4.85
CA ILE A 89 4.08 0.25 -4.77
C ILE A 89 4.92 -0.98 -4.48
N VAL A 90 4.46 -1.77 -3.51
CA VAL A 90 5.08 -3.04 -3.14
C VAL A 90 3.98 -4.09 -2.96
N SER A 91 4.14 -5.25 -3.58
CA SER A 91 3.23 -6.37 -3.35
C SER A 91 3.70 -7.25 -2.19
N PHE A 92 2.77 -7.88 -1.47
CA PHE A 92 3.08 -8.80 -0.38
C PHE A 92 2.06 -9.95 -0.31
N ASN A 93 2.48 -11.08 0.25
CA ASN A 93 1.69 -12.33 0.27
C ASN A 93 1.01 -12.60 1.61
N GLU A 94 1.46 -11.96 2.69
CA GLU A 94 0.88 -12.12 4.01
C GLU A 94 -0.57 -11.58 4.08
N LEU A 95 -1.37 -12.05 5.03
CA LEU A 95 -2.75 -11.59 5.23
C LEU A 95 -2.80 -10.12 5.67
N ILE A 96 -1.89 -9.76 6.58
CA ILE A 96 -1.72 -8.41 7.12
C ILE A 96 -0.27 -7.97 6.91
N PRO A 97 -0.01 -6.67 6.70
CA PRO A 97 1.30 -6.18 6.29
C PRO A 97 2.31 -6.03 7.44
N ASN A 98 2.17 -6.73 8.58
CA ASN A 98 2.99 -6.48 9.77
C ASN A 98 4.49 -6.55 9.48
N ASN A 99 4.95 -7.60 8.79
CA ASN A 99 6.35 -7.75 8.39
C ASN A 99 6.83 -6.58 7.51
N MET A 100 5.95 -6.01 6.67
CA MET A 100 6.29 -4.86 5.83
C MET A 100 6.39 -3.59 6.65
N LEU A 101 5.48 -3.41 7.60
CA LEU A 101 5.50 -2.28 8.52
C LEU A 101 6.74 -2.28 9.42
N GLU A 102 7.24 -3.45 9.82
CA GLU A 102 8.49 -3.58 10.59
C GLU A 102 9.74 -3.21 9.80
N VAL A 103 9.75 -3.51 8.49
CA VAL A 103 10.84 -3.10 7.58
C VAL A 103 10.77 -1.59 7.31
N ILE A 104 9.57 -1.05 7.06
CA ILE A 104 9.39 0.34 6.65
C ILE A 104 9.49 1.31 7.83
N LYS A 105 9.00 0.92 9.00
CA LYS A 105 8.83 1.77 10.19
C LYS A 105 8.20 3.14 9.86
N PRO A 106 7.00 3.17 9.24
CA PRO A 106 6.43 4.42 8.75
C PRO A 106 6.05 5.38 9.90
N ASN A 107 6.16 6.67 9.64
CA ASN A 107 5.68 7.71 10.56
C ASN A 107 4.16 7.64 10.75
N ILE A 108 3.43 7.20 9.72
CA ILE A 108 1.98 7.08 9.74
C ILE A 108 1.50 5.87 8.94
N TYR A 109 0.61 5.08 9.54
CA TYR A 109 -0.09 4.00 8.87
C TYR A 109 -1.57 4.35 8.69
N PHE A 110 -2.01 4.43 7.45
CA PHE A 110 -3.39 4.66 7.04
C PHE A 110 -4.12 3.34 6.82
N TYR A 111 -5.35 3.25 7.30
CA TYR A 111 -6.23 2.10 7.09
C TYR A 111 -7.67 2.55 6.97
N LEU A 112 -8.46 1.78 6.21
CA LEU A 112 -9.88 2.05 6.05
C LEU A 112 -10.67 1.36 7.16
N LYS A 113 -11.51 2.12 7.85
CA LYS A 113 -12.57 1.62 8.74
C LYS A 113 -13.89 1.67 7.98
N ASN A 114 -14.64 0.56 8.04
CA ASN A 114 -15.93 0.39 7.38
C ASN A 114 -15.91 0.63 5.85
N GLY A 115 -14.75 0.52 5.19
CA GLY A 115 -14.62 0.64 3.74
C GLY A 115 -14.60 2.06 3.16
N TYR A 116 -14.89 3.10 3.95
CA TYR A 116 -14.92 4.49 3.47
C TYR A 116 -14.21 5.49 4.39
N LYS A 117 -14.08 5.20 5.70
CA LYS A 117 -13.48 6.13 6.64
C LYS A 117 -11.98 5.86 6.74
N ILE A 118 -11.17 6.81 6.30
CA ILE A 118 -9.71 6.75 6.48
C ILE A 118 -9.39 7.07 7.94
N LEU A 119 -8.69 6.14 8.59
CA LEU A 119 -8.07 6.34 9.89
C LEU A 119 -6.56 6.25 9.74
N SER A 120 -5.86 6.82 10.70
CA SER A 120 -4.41 6.76 10.77
C SER A 120 -3.95 6.48 12.18
N ARG A 121 -2.83 5.77 12.33
CA ARG A 121 -2.13 5.62 13.61
C ARG A 121 -0.62 5.76 13.43
N LYS A 122 0.05 6.27 14.47
CA LYS A 122 1.50 6.13 14.63
C LYS A 122 1.77 4.72 15.15
N LEU A 123 2.77 4.06 14.59
CA LEU A 123 3.11 2.67 14.95
C LEU A 123 4.37 2.57 15.81
N PHE A 124 5.25 3.56 15.72
CA PHE A 124 6.57 3.62 16.35
C PHE A 124 6.77 5.00 16.97
#